data_AF-A0A6S6Y633-F1
#
_entry.id   AF-A0A6S6Y633-F1
#
_cell.length_a   1.000
_cell.length_b   1.000
_cell.length_c   1.000
_cell.angle_alpha   90.00
_cell.angle_beta   90.00
_cell.angle_gamma   90.00
#
_symmetry.space_group_name_H-M   'P 1'
#
loop_
_entity.id
_entity.type
_entity.pdbx_description
1 polymer ?
#
loop_
_entity_poly.entity_id
_entity_poly.type
_entity_poly.pdbx_seq_one_letter_code
_entity_poly.pdbx_strand_id
1 'polypeptide(L)'
;MKRLFIALFATVVGLGLLVQDAEARRLGGSRSFGMSRDSSVMKRDAIPAKPAAPTQSAAPAAGAKPTAPQPSGMSRWMGPLAGLAAGIGLAALFSHFGMGEGMANFAMMALLAMVAFFVIRLLFRRSQPQAVPQYAGAGAAPEPVRFEPLAVAGGAAPAAEITGIPADFDVEGFLRQAKLNFIRLQAANDTGNMEDIKAFTQPEVYAEIEMQYRERSAAPQQTDVVQLEAGLLDVASEEKRHIASVRFHGLIRETANAAPEAFEEVWHLVKPADGSGGWRVAGIQQLA
;
A
#
# COMPACT_ATOMS: atom_id res chain seq x y z
N MET A 1 24.09 -40.92 -36.16
CA MET A 1 24.30 -39.57 -35.59
C MET A 1 23.22 -38.57 -35.98
N LYS A 2 22.90 -38.34 -37.27
CA LYS A 2 21.87 -37.36 -37.69
C LYS A 2 20.48 -37.54 -37.03
N ARG A 3 20.02 -38.79 -36.85
CA ARG A 3 18.72 -39.09 -36.20
C ARG A 3 18.68 -38.76 -34.70
N LEU A 4 19.82 -38.84 -34.00
CA LEU A 4 19.95 -38.44 -32.60
C LEU A 4 19.92 -36.91 -32.45
N PHE A 5 20.56 -36.18 -33.37
CA PHE A 5 20.49 -34.71 -33.39
C PHE A 5 19.08 -34.19 -33.70
N ILE A 6 18.36 -34.84 -34.63
CA ILE A 6 16.97 -34.45 -34.95
C ILE A 6 16.04 -34.74 -33.76
N ALA A 7 16.21 -35.88 -33.10
CA ALA A 7 15.43 -36.21 -31.91
C ALA A 7 15.71 -35.22 -30.76
N LEU A 8 16.98 -34.91 -30.49
CA LEU A 8 17.37 -33.94 -29.46
C LEU A 8 16.83 -32.54 -29.76
N PHE A 9 16.91 -32.09 -31.02
CA PHE A 9 16.37 -30.80 -31.43
C PHE A 9 14.85 -30.76 -31.32
N ALA A 10 14.15 -31.83 -31.70
CA ALA A 10 12.70 -31.93 -31.53
C ALA A 10 12.28 -31.95 -30.05
N THR A 11 13.06 -32.55 -29.16
CA THR A 11 12.80 -32.53 -27.71
C THR A 11 13.06 -31.14 -27.11
N VAL A 12 14.10 -30.44 -27.52
CA VAL A 12 14.40 -29.07 -27.06
C VAL A 12 13.34 -28.07 -27.55
N VAL A 13 12.92 -28.18 -28.82
CA VAL A 13 11.83 -27.36 -29.37
C VAL A 13 10.48 -27.74 -28.75
N GLY A 14 10.24 -29.03 -28.50
CA GLY A 14 9.03 -29.52 -27.83
C GLY A 14 8.91 -29.08 -26.37
N LEU A 15 10.01 -29.00 -25.61
CA LEU A 15 10.02 -28.42 -24.27
C LEU A 15 9.87 -26.89 -24.30
N GLY A 16 10.44 -26.22 -25.30
CA GLY A 16 10.35 -24.77 -25.45
C GLY A 16 8.92 -24.26 -25.69
N LEU A 17 8.03 -25.09 -26.26
CA LEU A 17 6.63 -24.76 -26.49
C LEU A 17 5.72 -24.97 -25.26
N LEU A 18 6.24 -25.57 -24.18
CA LEU A 18 5.51 -25.79 -22.93
C LEU A 18 5.81 -24.73 -21.86
N VAL A 19 6.78 -23.84 -22.10
CA VAL A 19 6.98 -22.64 -21.27
C VAL A 19 6.07 -21.55 -21.80
N GLN A 20 4.76 -21.72 -21.58
CA GLN A 20 3.88 -20.57 -21.47
C GLN A 20 4.26 -19.94 -20.13
N ASP A 21 5.15 -18.95 -20.14
CA ASP A 21 5.29 -18.04 -19.01
C ASP A 21 3.89 -17.44 -18.79
N ALA A 22 3.15 -18.03 -17.85
CA ALA A 22 1.98 -17.42 -17.29
C ALA A 22 2.51 -16.25 -16.46
N GLU A 23 2.92 -15.17 -17.13
CA GLU A 23 3.29 -13.94 -16.46
C GLU A 23 2.11 -13.56 -15.58
N ALA A 24 2.36 -13.52 -14.27
CA ALA A 24 1.45 -13.06 -13.24
C ALA A 24 1.29 -11.53 -13.36
N ARG A 25 0.86 -11.07 -14.53
CA ARG A 25 0.72 -9.66 -14.89
C ARG A 25 -0.25 -8.98 -13.94
N ARG A 26 0.18 -7.90 -13.28
CA ARG A 26 -0.72 -6.99 -12.55
C ARG A 26 -1.93 -6.60 -13.40
N LEU A 27 -2.97 -6.11 -12.74
CA LEU A 27 -4.15 -5.54 -13.38
C LEU A 27 -3.78 -4.66 -14.59
N GLY A 28 -4.24 -5.04 -15.79
CA GLY A 28 -3.94 -4.33 -17.03
C GLY A 28 -2.78 -4.87 -17.86
N GLY A 29 -1.95 -5.76 -17.32
CA GLY A 29 -0.86 -6.42 -18.07
C GLY A 29 0.02 -5.48 -18.88
N SER A 30 0.43 -4.37 -18.27
CA SER A 30 1.23 -3.30 -18.89
C SER A 30 0.53 -2.59 -20.06
N ARG A 31 -0.79 -2.77 -20.24
CA ARG A 31 -1.61 -2.11 -21.24
C ARG A 31 -2.54 -1.09 -20.58
N SER A 32 -2.82 -0.02 -21.32
CA SER A 32 -3.84 0.96 -20.98
C SER A 32 -5.21 0.46 -21.48
N PHE A 33 -6.27 0.63 -20.68
CA PHE A 33 -7.62 0.21 -21.05
C PHE A 33 -8.70 1.04 -20.34
N GLY A 34 -9.92 0.99 -20.89
CA GLY A 34 -11.05 1.78 -20.43
C GLY A 34 -10.94 3.26 -20.83
N MET A 35 -11.49 4.12 -19.99
CA MET A 35 -11.49 5.57 -20.19
C MET A 35 -10.07 6.09 -20.36
N SER A 36 -9.91 6.98 -21.33
CA SER A 36 -8.64 7.63 -21.62
C SER A 36 -8.78 9.14 -21.64
N ARG A 37 -7.73 9.84 -21.21
CA ARG A 37 -7.68 11.31 -21.26
C ARG A 37 -6.52 11.81 -22.11
N ASP A 38 -6.62 13.08 -22.51
CA ASP A 38 -5.61 13.75 -23.30
C ASP A 38 -4.23 13.66 -22.66
N SER A 39 -3.21 13.58 -23.52
CA SER A 39 -1.81 13.56 -23.09
C SER A 39 -1.39 14.78 -22.28
N SER A 40 -2.11 15.90 -22.39
CA SER A 40 -1.90 17.10 -21.57
C SER A 40 -2.21 16.85 -20.09
N VAL A 41 -3.27 16.10 -19.78
CA VAL A 41 -3.62 15.70 -18.40
C VAL A 41 -2.56 14.74 -17.85
N MET A 42 -2.10 13.80 -18.69
CA MET A 42 -1.08 12.82 -18.31
C MET A 42 0.28 13.43 -17.96
N LYS A 43 0.61 14.60 -18.54
CA LYS A 43 1.88 15.30 -18.35
C LYS A 43 1.85 16.36 -17.25
N ARG A 44 0.71 16.58 -16.58
CA ARG A 44 0.65 17.53 -15.47
C ARG A 44 1.48 17.05 -14.28
N ASP A 45 1.94 18.02 -13.50
CA ASP A 45 2.51 17.78 -12.18
C ASP A 45 1.41 17.31 -11.25
N ALA A 46 1.67 16.21 -10.53
CA ALA A 46 0.70 15.63 -9.63
C ALA A 46 0.74 16.34 -8.27
N ILE A 47 -0.42 16.70 -7.71
CA ILE A 47 -0.51 17.20 -6.32
C ILE A 47 -0.41 15.99 -5.39
N PRO A 48 0.66 15.85 -4.59
CA PRO A 48 0.87 14.70 -3.74
C PRO A 48 -0.03 14.75 -2.49
N ALA A 49 -0.33 13.58 -1.92
CA ALA A 49 -0.89 13.51 -0.58
C ALA A 49 0.19 13.93 0.46
N LYS A 50 -0.07 14.98 1.23
CA LYS A 50 0.84 15.39 2.32
C LYS A 50 0.70 14.40 3.49
N PRO A 51 1.79 13.86 4.05
CA PRO A 51 1.71 13.07 5.27
C PRO A 51 1.23 13.97 6.43
N ALA A 52 0.05 13.67 6.97
CA ALA A 52 -0.42 14.31 8.19
C ALA A 52 0.49 13.91 9.36
N ALA A 53 1.26 14.87 9.88
CA ALA A 53 1.90 14.71 11.18
C ALA A 53 0.79 14.73 12.25
N PRO A 54 0.82 13.84 13.27
CA PRO A 54 -0.20 13.81 14.31
C PRO A 54 -0.14 15.11 15.12
N THR A 55 -1.10 16.01 14.91
CA THR A 55 -1.30 17.19 15.74
C THR A 55 -1.95 16.76 17.05
N GLN A 56 -1.16 16.68 18.13
CA GLN A 56 -1.69 16.62 19.48
C GLN A 56 -2.35 17.97 19.82
N SER A 57 -3.67 17.94 19.97
CA SER A 57 -4.47 19.04 20.49
C SER A 57 -4.11 19.28 21.96
N ALA A 58 -3.33 20.33 22.25
CA ALA A 58 -3.15 20.84 23.60
C ALA A 58 -4.04 22.08 23.78
N ALA A 59 -4.94 22.03 24.77
CA ALA A 59 -5.79 23.14 25.19
C ALA A 59 -4.95 24.30 25.79
N PRO A 60 -5.37 25.57 25.62
CA PRO A 60 -4.61 26.71 26.14
C PRO A 60 -4.90 26.94 27.63
N ALA A 61 -3.85 26.98 28.45
CA ALA A 61 -3.88 27.53 29.80
C ALA A 61 -3.01 28.81 29.85
N ALA A 62 -3.58 29.86 30.44
CA ALA A 62 -2.96 31.17 30.60
C ALA A 62 -1.85 31.19 31.65
N GLY A 63 -0.84 32.06 31.45
CA GLY A 63 0.08 32.49 32.50
C GLY A 63 1.50 32.79 32.00
N ALA A 64 1.88 34.07 32.02
CA ALA A 64 3.19 34.58 31.59
C ALA A 64 4.19 34.71 32.76
N LYS A 65 5.47 34.36 32.52
CA LYS A 65 6.73 35.15 32.78
C LYS A 65 8.01 34.25 32.78
N PRO A 66 9.24 34.81 32.64
CA PRO A 66 10.23 34.26 31.70
C PRO A 66 11.60 33.79 32.25
N THR A 67 12.33 33.07 31.37
CA THR A 67 13.80 32.97 31.15
C THR A 67 14.65 31.94 31.94
N ALA A 68 15.26 30.99 31.20
CA ALA A 68 16.70 30.61 31.22
C ALA A 68 17.03 29.61 30.05
N PRO A 69 18.28 29.51 29.55
CA PRO A 69 18.59 29.04 28.19
C PRO A 69 19.02 27.55 28.04
N GLN A 70 18.63 26.95 26.89
CA GLN A 70 19.30 25.94 26.03
C GLN A 70 19.88 24.63 26.66
N PRO A 71 19.72 23.45 26.00
CA PRO A 71 20.47 23.17 24.78
C PRO A 71 19.74 22.43 23.64
N SER A 72 20.38 22.57 22.48
CA SER A 72 20.21 21.94 21.17
C SER A 72 19.77 20.46 21.16
N GLY A 73 18.77 20.18 20.32
CA GLY A 73 18.18 18.86 20.08
C GLY A 73 19.01 17.92 19.19
N MET A 74 20.21 17.53 19.64
CA MET A 74 21.03 16.50 18.95
C MET A 74 21.09 15.15 19.67
N SER A 75 20.42 14.99 20.83
CA SER A 75 20.58 13.79 21.68
C SER A 75 19.71 12.58 21.31
N ARG A 76 18.79 12.67 20.32
CA ARG A 76 17.87 11.55 20.03
C ARG A 76 18.44 10.45 19.13
N TRP A 77 19.65 10.63 18.59
CA TRP A 77 20.26 9.66 17.67
C TRP A 77 21.34 8.76 18.30
N MET A 78 21.69 8.97 19.58
CA MET A 78 22.63 8.09 20.31
C MET A 78 21.97 6.96 21.11
N GLY A 79 20.63 6.86 21.10
CA GLY A 79 19.89 5.82 21.82
C GLY A 79 20.29 4.37 21.47
N PRO A 80 20.48 4.01 20.18
CA PRO A 80 20.82 2.63 19.83
C PRO A 80 22.27 2.22 20.13
N LEU A 81 23.20 3.18 20.24
CA LEU A 81 24.62 2.89 20.51
C LEU A 81 24.94 2.78 22.00
N ALA A 82 24.13 3.40 22.88
CA ALA A 82 24.25 3.24 24.33
C ALA A 82 23.94 1.81 24.80
N GLY A 83 23.07 1.07 24.07
CA GLY A 83 22.74 -0.33 24.38
C GLY A 83 23.89 -1.31 24.11
N LEU A 84 24.73 -1.03 23.10
CA LEU A 84 25.86 -1.90 22.75
C LEU A 84 27.02 -1.76 23.77
N ALA A 85 27.24 -0.55 24.29
CA ALA A 85 28.26 -0.30 25.32
C ALA A 85 27.91 -0.90 26.69
N ALA A 86 26.62 -0.92 27.04
CA ALA A 86 26.14 -1.58 28.27
C ALA A 86 26.24 -3.12 28.20
N GLY A 87 26.11 -3.72 27.01
CA GLY A 87 26.21 -5.17 26.80
C GLY A 87 27.62 -5.74 26.99
N ILE A 88 28.66 -5.02 26.56
CA ILE A 88 30.05 -5.47 26.73
C ILE A 88 30.49 -5.34 28.20
N GLY A 89 30.00 -4.33 28.93
CA GLY A 89 30.28 -4.16 30.36
C GLY A 89 29.74 -5.28 31.24
N LEU A 90 28.56 -5.83 30.90
CA LEU A 90 27.97 -6.97 31.62
C LEU A 90 28.69 -8.29 31.32
N ALA A 91 29.14 -8.51 30.08
CA ALA A 91 29.94 -9.67 29.72
C ALA A 91 31.31 -9.68 30.42
N ALA A 92 31.94 -8.50 30.56
CA ALA A 92 33.20 -8.36 31.30
C ALA A 92 33.03 -8.60 32.81
N LEU A 93 31.93 -8.15 33.43
CA LEU A 93 31.64 -8.48 34.84
C LEU A 93 31.36 -9.98 35.04
N PHE A 94 30.63 -10.62 34.12
CA PHE A 94 30.36 -12.06 34.18
C PHE A 94 31.64 -12.89 33.99
N SER A 95 32.58 -12.43 33.16
CA SER A 95 33.90 -13.04 32.99
C SER A 95 34.81 -12.86 34.22
N HIS A 96 34.63 -11.80 35.01
CA HIS A 96 35.50 -11.48 36.15
C HIS A 96 35.13 -12.27 37.43
N PHE A 97 33.89 -12.74 37.56
CA PHE A 97 33.42 -13.47 38.74
C PHE A 97 33.50 -15.00 38.64
N GLY A 98 34.13 -15.56 37.60
CA GLY A 98 34.57 -16.96 37.60
C GLY A 98 33.45 -17.98 37.83
N MET A 99 32.33 -17.83 37.13
CA MET A 99 31.20 -18.75 37.23
C MET A 99 31.43 -19.92 36.27
N GLY A 100 31.81 -21.08 36.80
CA GLY A 100 32.33 -22.25 36.07
C GLY A 100 31.43 -22.78 34.94
N GLU A 101 32.02 -23.64 34.09
CA GLU A 101 31.44 -24.18 32.85
C GLU A 101 30.01 -24.73 33.00
N GLY A 102 29.63 -25.22 34.19
CA GLY A 102 28.28 -25.69 34.48
C GLY A 102 27.20 -24.60 34.51
N MET A 103 27.53 -23.38 34.93
CA MET A 103 26.56 -22.27 35.04
C MET A 103 26.41 -21.53 33.71
N ALA A 104 27.49 -21.42 32.93
CA ALA A 104 27.44 -20.90 31.57
C ALA A 104 26.52 -21.74 30.66
N ASN A 105 26.57 -23.07 30.81
CA ASN A 105 25.70 -23.97 30.06
C ASN A 105 24.24 -23.85 30.49
N PHE A 106 23.97 -23.70 31.80
CA PHE A 106 22.63 -23.43 32.33
C PHE A 106 22.08 -22.08 31.86
N ALA A 107 22.91 -21.03 31.83
CA ALA A 107 22.55 -19.72 31.33
C ALA A 107 22.26 -19.75 29.82
N MET A 108 23.08 -20.47 29.04
CA MET A 108 22.86 -20.67 27.60
C MET A 108 21.55 -21.42 27.33
N MET A 109 21.27 -22.48 28.11
CA MET A 109 20.03 -23.24 27.99
C MET A 109 18.80 -22.43 28.41
N ALA A 110 18.92 -21.59 29.45
CA ALA A 110 17.86 -20.68 29.88
C ALA A 110 17.58 -19.60 28.81
N LEU A 111 18.62 -19.08 28.15
CA LEU A 111 18.49 -18.08 27.10
C LEU A 111 17.83 -18.67 25.84
N LEU A 112 18.22 -19.88 25.45
CA LEU A 112 17.57 -20.62 24.37
C LEU A 112 16.11 -20.96 24.69
N ALA A 113 15.80 -21.35 25.94
CA ALA A 113 14.43 -21.57 26.38
C ALA A 113 13.59 -20.29 26.34
N MET A 114 14.18 -19.14 26.70
CA MET A 114 13.51 -17.84 26.64
C MET A 114 13.24 -17.41 25.20
N VAL A 115 14.18 -17.64 24.28
CA VAL A 115 14.01 -17.38 22.84
C VAL A 115 12.95 -18.29 22.25
N ALA A 116 12.98 -19.60 22.53
CA ALA A 116 11.96 -20.55 22.08
C ALA A 116 10.56 -20.18 22.60
N PHE A 117 10.46 -19.83 23.89
CA PHE A 117 9.21 -19.35 24.48
C PHE A 117 8.71 -18.05 23.82
N PHE A 118 9.60 -17.12 23.49
CA PHE A 118 9.23 -15.87 22.83
C PHE A 118 8.76 -16.09 21.38
N VAL A 119 9.39 -16.99 20.64
CA VAL A 119 8.99 -17.38 19.28
C VAL A 119 7.65 -18.09 19.28
N ILE A 120 7.44 -19.05 20.18
CA ILE A 120 6.16 -19.74 20.37
C ILE A 120 5.08 -18.72 20.78
N ARG A 121 5.36 -17.85 21.76
CA ARG A 121 4.43 -16.79 22.17
C ARG A 121 4.12 -15.84 21.01
N LEU A 122 5.07 -15.48 20.16
CA LEU A 122 4.85 -14.60 19.01
C LEU A 122 3.96 -15.26 17.95
N LEU A 123 4.16 -16.56 17.69
CA LEU A 123 3.36 -17.35 16.74
C LEU A 123 1.94 -17.62 17.26
N PHE A 124 1.76 -17.87 18.55
CA PHE A 124 0.45 -18.13 19.16
C PHE A 124 -0.29 -16.87 19.64
N ARG A 125 0.36 -15.68 19.67
CA ARG A 125 -0.29 -14.39 19.99
C ARG A 125 -1.05 -13.78 18.81
N ARG A 126 -1.24 -14.52 17.72
CA ARG A 126 -2.10 -14.15 16.58
C ARG A 126 -3.52 -14.76 16.66
N SER A 127 -3.95 -15.17 17.86
CA SER A 127 -5.30 -15.69 18.09
C SER A 127 -5.90 -15.30 19.46
N GLN A 128 -5.66 -14.06 19.93
CA GLN A 128 -6.51 -13.48 20.97
C GLN A 128 -7.58 -12.59 20.33
N PRO A 129 -8.88 -12.82 20.57
CA PRO A 129 -9.93 -11.91 20.14
C PRO A 129 -9.76 -10.59 20.90
N GLN A 130 -9.52 -9.50 20.17
CA GLN A 130 -9.54 -8.16 20.75
C GLN A 130 -10.94 -7.91 21.31
N ALA A 131 -11.01 -7.63 22.61
CA ALA A 131 -12.19 -7.09 23.25
C ALA A 131 -12.54 -5.75 22.59
N VAL A 132 -13.72 -5.72 21.98
CA VAL A 132 -14.31 -4.55 21.34
C VAL A 132 -14.72 -3.57 22.46
N PRO A 133 -14.25 -2.32 22.49
CA PRO A 133 -14.82 -1.32 23.38
C PRO A 133 -16.27 -1.09 22.98
N GLN A 134 -17.16 -1.37 23.93
CA GLN A 134 -18.60 -1.29 23.81
C GLN A 134 -19.00 0.19 23.72
N TYR A 135 -19.19 0.69 22.50
CA TYR A 135 -19.88 1.96 22.26
C TYR A 135 -21.39 1.73 22.44
N ALA A 136 -21.93 2.31 23.49
CA ALA A 136 -23.36 2.49 23.66
C ALA A 136 -23.83 3.55 22.66
N GLY A 137 -24.56 3.13 21.63
CA GLY A 137 -25.19 3.99 20.64
C GLY A 137 -26.29 3.23 19.94
N ALA A 138 -27.51 3.75 20.04
CA ALA A 138 -28.76 3.11 19.67
C ALA A 138 -28.85 2.72 18.18
N GLY A 139 -29.70 1.70 17.94
CA GLY A 139 -29.93 1.01 16.67
C GLY A 139 -29.93 1.83 15.38
N ALA A 140 -29.19 1.30 14.40
CA ALA A 140 -29.49 1.45 12.97
C ALA A 140 -28.93 0.22 12.23
N ALA A 141 -29.72 -0.31 11.30
CA ALA A 141 -29.39 -1.44 10.42
C ALA A 141 -28.17 -1.13 9.51
N PRO A 142 -27.47 -2.14 8.98
CA PRO A 142 -26.30 -1.92 8.12
C PRO A 142 -26.75 -1.40 6.74
N GLU A 143 -26.46 -0.13 6.46
CA GLU A 143 -26.53 0.43 5.11
C GLU A 143 -25.20 0.25 4.35
N PRO A 144 -25.23 0.15 3.02
CA PRO A 144 -24.03 0.04 2.19
C PRO A 144 -23.17 1.30 2.28
N VAL A 145 -21.87 1.10 2.52
CA VAL A 145 -20.87 2.16 2.68
C VAL A 145 -20.78 3.01 1.42
N ARG A 146 -21.36 4.22 1.48
CA ARG A 146 -21.36 5.23 0.43
C ARG A 146 -20.23 6.23 0.70
N PHE A 147 -19.38 6.45 -0.31
CA PHE A 147 -18.19 7.31 -0.20
C PHE A 147 -18.50 8.76 -0.55
N GLU A 148 -18.50 9.64 0.45
CA GLU A 148 -18.36 11.09 0.26
C GLU A 148 -17.23 11.62 1.17
N PRO A 149 -16.30 12.42 0.63
CA PRO A 149 -15.32 13.11 1.46
C PRO A 149 -16.01 14.25 2.22
N LEU A 150 -15.77 14.33 3.52
CA LEU A 150 -16.25 15.40 4.40
C LEU A 150 -15.23 16.55 4.36
N ALA A 151 -15.67 17.74 3.95
CA ALA A 151 -14.79 18.91 3.86
C ALA A 151 -14.23 19.32 5.23
N VAL A 152 -12.91 19.35 5.36
CA VAL A 152 -12.19 19.94 6.50
C VAL A 152 -11.57 21.24 6.05
N ALA A 153 -12.04 22.37 6.60
CA ALA A 153 -11.45 23.68 6.35
C ALA A 153 -10.19 23.87 7.21
N GLY A 154 -9.03 23.96 6.56
CA GLY A 154 -7.76 24.28 7.22
C GLY A 154 -6.70 24.68 6.19
N GLY A 155 -6.35 25.97 6.15
CA GLY A 155 -5.49 26.56 5.12
C GLY A 155 -4.04 26.05 5.13
N ALA A 156 -3.46 25.94 3.94
CA ALA A 156 -2.04 25.74 3.70
C ALA A 156 -1.57 26.48 2.43
N ALA A 157 -0.31 26.93 2.44
CA ALA A 157 0.39 27.75 1.44
C ALA A 157 0.49 27.10 0.04
N PRO A 158 0.82 27.85 -1.03
CA PRO A 158 0.44 27.47 -2.40
C PRO A 158 1.25 26.28 -2.90
N ALA A 159 0.55 25.19 -3.21
CA ALA A 159 1.02 24.14 -4.10
C ALA A 159 0.83 24.60 -5.55
N ALA A 160 1.66 24.10 -6.47
CA ALA A 160 1.54 24.37 -7.90
C ALA A 160 0.08 24.20 -8.36
N GLU A 161 -0.49 25.27 -8.90
CA GLU A 161 -1.91 25.34 -9.22
C GLU A 161 -2.22 24.42 -10.41
N ILE A 162 -2.80 23.25 -10.12
CA ILE A 162 -3.67 22.59 -11.11
C ILE A 162 -4.89 23.49 -11.25
N THR A 163 -4.92 24.28 -12.32
CA THR A 163 -6.08 25.11 -12.65
C THR A 163 -7.28 24.18 -12.91
N GLY A 164 -8.27 24.17 -12.01
CA GLY A 164 -9.54 23.47 -12.23
C GLY A 164 -10.01 22.51 -11.12
N ILE A 165 -9.25 22.33 -10.04
CA ILE A 165 -9.75 21.55 -8.89
C ILE A 165 -10.78 22.42 -8.13
N PRO A 166 -12.01 21.94 -7.90
CA PRO A 166 -12.98 22.64 -7.07
C PRO A 166 -12.40 22.94 -5.68
N ALA A 167 -12.58 24.17 -5.17
CA ALA A 167 -11.94 24.61 -3.92
C ALA A 167 -12.39 23.81 -2.69
N ASP A 168 -13.54 23.14 -2.78
CA ASP A 168 -14.16 22.28 -1.79
C ASP A 168 -13.74 20.80 -1.92
N PHE A 169 -12.92 20.44 -2.90
CA PHE A 169 -12.46 19.08 -3.09
C PHE A 169 -11.35 18.71 -2.10
N ASP A 170 -11.63 17.77 -1.18
CA ASP A 170 -10.64 17.21 -0.26
C ASP A 170 -9.65 16.30 -1.02
N VAL A 171 -8.61 16.91 -1.60
CA VAL A 171 -7.55 16.21 -2.33
C VAL A 171 -6.87 15.17 -1.45
N GLU A 172 -6.59 15.49 -0.18
CA GLU A 172 -5.83 14.60 0.71
C GLU A 172 -6.65 13.36 1.07
N GLY A 173 -7.91 13.54 1.49
CA GLY A 173 -8.82 12.43 1.77
C GLY A 173 -9.13 11.59 0.54
N PHE A 174 -9.29 12.23 -0.62
CA PHE A 174 -9.48 11.53 -1.87
C PHE A 174 -8.28 10.65 -2.23
N LEU A 175 -7.05 11.17 -2.14
CA LEU A 175 -5.84 10.40 -2.46
C LEU A 175 -5.58 9.26 -1.47
N ARG A 176 -5.88 9.46 -0.17
CA ARG A 176 -5.81 8.37 0.82
C ARG A 176 -6.76 7.23 0.42
N GLN A 177 -7.99 7.56 0.05
CA GLN A 177 -8.94 6.56 -0.39
C GLN A 177 -8.53 5.89 -1.70
N ALA A 178 -7.99 6.67 -2.65
CA ALA A 178 -7.50 6.15 -3.92
C ALA A 178 -6.39 5.09 -3.69
N LYS A 179 -5.46 5.33 -2.77
CA LYS A 179 -4.43 4.35 -2.37
C LYS A 179 -5.04 3.07 -1.78
N LEU A 180 -6.06 3.17 -0.92
CA LEU A 180 -6.74 2.00 -0.36
C LEU A 180 -7.46 1.19 -1.44
N ASN A 181 -8.14 1.86 -2.37
CA ASN A 181 -8.83 1.21 -3.49
C ASN A 181 -7.83 0.52 -4.43
N PHE A 182 -6.65 1.10 -4.65
CA PHE A 182 -5.58 0.47 -5.42
C PHE A 182 -5.21 -0.89 -4.83
N ILE A 183 -4.86 -0.92 -3.54
CA ILE A 183 -4.45 -2.15 -2.84
C ILE A 183 -5.57 -3.18 -2.86
N ARG A 184 -6.82 -2.74 -2.62
CA ARG A 184 -7.99 -3.62 -2.63
C ARG A 184 -8.23 -4.23 -4.01
N LEU A 185 -8.11 -3.45 -5.07
CA LEU A 185 -8.31 -3.96 -6.43
C LEU A 185 -7.25 -4.99 -6.81
N GLN A 186 -5.98 -4.75 -6.46
CA GLN A 186 -4.90 -5.73 -6.66
C GLN A 186 -5.21 -7.04 -5.91
N ALA A 187 -5.58 -6.95 -4.63
CA ALA A 187 -5.94 -8.13 -3.83
C ALA A 187 -7.18 -8.87 -4.38
N ALA A 188 -8.19 -8.15 -4.87
CA ALA A 188 -9.37 -8.75 -5.49
C ALA A 188 -9.01 -9.46 -6.81
N ASN A 189 -8.12 -8.89 -7.62
CA ASN A 189 -7.62 -9.53 -8.83
C ASN A 189 -6.79 -10.79 -8.55
N ASP A 190 -5.89 -10.72 -7.58
CA ASP A 190 -5.03 -11.83 -7.17
C ASP A 190 -5.84 -13.02 -6.65
N THR A 191 -6.94 -12.74 -5.93
CA THR A 191 -7.85 -13.77 -5.39
C THR A 191 -8.96 -14.17 -6.36
N GLY A 192 -9.08 -13.53 -7.52
CA GLY A 192 -10.16 -13.78 -8.48
C GLY A 192 -11.55 -13.34 -8.01
N ASN A 193 -11.64 -12.39 -7.07
CA ASN A 193 -12.90 -11.89 -6.53
C ASN A 193 -13.59 -10.90 -7.48
N MET A 194 -14.30 -11.44 -8.48
CA MET A 194 -15.01 -10.66 -9.50
C MET A 194 -16.14 -9.79 -8.96
N GLU A 195 -16.77 -10.19 -7.84
CA GLU A 195 -17.81 -9.38 -7.20
C GLU A 195 -17.22 -8.08 -6.63
N ASP A 196 -16.07 -8.18 -5.97
CA ASP A 196 -15.38 -7.00 -5.44
C ASP A 196 -14.88 -6.09 -6.56
N ILE A 197 -14.26 -6.66 -7.61
CA ILE A 197 -13.81 -5.89 -8.78
C ILE A 197 -14.98 -5.11 -9.37
N LYS A 198 -16.12 -5.76 -9.61
CA LYS A 198 -17.33 -5.14 -10.17
C LYS A 198 -17.84 -3.96 -9.32
N ALA A 199 -17.70 -4.01 -8.00
CA ALA A 199 -18.14 -2.94 -7.11
C ALA A 199 -17.28 -1.66 -7.26
N PHE A 200 -15.99 -1.79 -7.58
CA PHE A 200 -15.07 -0.64 -7.68
C PHE A 200 -14.82 -0.16 -9.10
N THR A 201 -15.15 -0.95 -10.11
CA THR A 201 -14.89 -0.63 -11.50
C THR A 201 -16.17 -0.30 -12.26
N GLN A 202 -16.05 0.50 -13.31
CA GLN A 202 -17.11 0.64 -14.31
C GLN A 202 -17.22 -0.64 -15.15
N PRO A 203 -18.38 -0.89 -15.80
CA PRO A 203 -18.61 -2.10 -16.59
C PRO A 203 -17.53 -2.38 -17.63
N GLU A 204 -16.96 -1.33 -18.25
CA GLU A 204 -15.93 -1.45 -19.28
C GLU A 204 -14.61 -1.97 -18.70
N VAL A 205 -14.20 -1.46 -17.55
CA VAL A 205 -12.99 -1.89 -16.83
C VAL A 205 -13.18 -3.29 -16.25
N TYR A 206 -14.37 -3.57 -15.71
CA TYR A 206 -14.73 -4.90 -15.21
C TYR A 206 -14.60 -5.97 -16.31
N ALA A 207 -15.17 -5.71 -17.48
CA ALA A 207 -15.16 -6.65 -18.60
C ALA A 207 -13.73 -6.98 -19.07
N GLU A 208 -12.85 -5.98 -19.08
CA GLU A 208 -11.44 -6.17 -19.43
C GLU A 208 -10.71 -7.01 -18.39
N ILE A 209 -10.89 -6.73 -17.09
CA ILE A 209 -10.26 -7.52 -16.01
C ILE A 209 -10.78 -8.96 -16.02
N GLU A 210 -12.08 -9.16 -16.25
CA GLU A 210 -12.68 -10.49 -16.37
C GLU A 210 -12.10 -11.25 -17.57
N MET A 211 -11.88 -10.57 -18.71
CA MET A 211 -11.23 -11.17 -19.88
C MET A 211 -9.81 -11.60 -19.55
N GLN A 212 -8.99 -10.74 -18.95
CA GLN A 212 -7.61 -11.04 -18.54
C GLN A 212 -7.55 -12.22 -17.56
N TYR A 213 -8.46 -12.27 -16.60
CA TYR A 213 -8.56 -13.38 -15.64
C TYR A 213 -8.87 -14.71 -16.35
N ARG A 214 -9.76 -14.69 -17.36
CA ARG A 214 -10.08 -15.88 -18.18
C ARG A 214 -8.94 -16.28 -19.10
N GLU A 215 -8.24 -15.33 -19.72
CA GLU A 215 -7.06 -15.59 -20.56
C GLU A 215 -5.95 -16.30 -19.78
N ARG A 216 -5.74 -15.90 -18.52
CA ARG A 216 -4.81 -16.55 -17.61
C ARG A 216 -5.31 -17.91 -17.11
N SER A 217 -6.47 -18.40 -17.57
CA SER A 217 -7.09 -19.64 -17.11
C SER A 217 -7.25 -19.71 -15.58
N ALA A 218 -7.52 -18.56 -14.95
CA ALA A 218 -7.59 -18.42 -13.49
C ALA A 218 -6.31 -18.89 -12.75
N ALA A 219 -5.13 -18.84 -13.39
CA ALA A 219 -3.89 -19.13 -12.70
C ALA A 219 -3.67 -18.14 -11.54
N PRO A 220 -3.08 -18.62 -10.41
CA PRO A 220 -2.84 -17.78 -9.25
C PRO A 220 -1.93 -16.62 -9.61
N GLN A 221 -2.25 -15.45 -9.09
CA GLN A 221 -1.47 -14.23 -9.21
C GLN A 221 -1.20 -13.69 -7.82
N GLN A 222 -0.02 -13.11 -7.61
CA GLN A 222 0.30 -12.45 -6.35
C GLN A 222 1.01 -11.14 -6.65
N THR A 223 0.45 -10.05 -6.12
CA THR A 223 0.97 -8.70 -6.28
C THR A 223 1.26 -8.12 -4.90
N ASP A 224 2.54 -7.97 -4.56
CA ASP A 224 2.95 -7.30 -3.34
C ASP A 224 3.29 -5.83 -3.62
N VAL A 225 2.52 -4.91 -3.02
CA VAL A 225 2.76 -3.47 -3.13
C VAL A 225 3.82 -3.05 -2.10
N VAL A 226 5.05 -2.80 -2.56
CA VAL A 226 6.19 -2.46 -1.69
C VAL A 226 6.20 -0.97 -1.34
N GLN A 227 5.90 -0.13 -2.32
CA GLN A 227 5.76 1.32 -2.15
C GLN A 227 4.63 1.83 -3.05
N LEU A 228 3.79 2.71 -2.51
CA LEU A 228 2.67 3.30 -3.24
C LEU A 228 2.53 4.79 -2.94
N GLU A 229 2.81 5.58 -3.96
CA GLU A 229 2.52 7.00 -3.99
C GLU A 229 1.37 7.32 -4.92
N ALA A 230 0.66 8.40 -4.58
CA ALA A 230 -0.50 8.86 -5.33
C ALA A 230 -0.49 10.38 -5.40
N GLY A 231 -0.76 10.92 -6.57
CA GLY A 231 -0.94 12.34 -6.77
C GLY A 231 -2.08 12.65 -7.74
N LEU A 232 -2.79 13.73 -7.47
CA LEU A 232 -3.94 14.14 -8.27
C LEU A 232 -3.45 14.94 -9.49
N LEU A 233 -3.87 14.56 -10.70
CA LEU A 233 -3.51 15.22 -11.96
C LEU A 233 -4.60 16.17 -12.48
N ASP A 234 -5.87 15.81 -12.26
CA ASP A 234 -7.00 16.57 -12.76
C ASP A 234 -8.29 16.19 -12.02
N VAL A 235 -9.18 17.17 -11.87
CA VAL A 235 -10.58 16.97 -11.50
C VAL A 235 -11.41 17.77 -12.48
N ALA A 236 -12.33 17.10 -13.17
CA ALA A 236 -13.22 17.70 -14.15
C ALA A 236 -14.67 17.33 -13.84
N SER A 237 -15.58 18.27 -14.05
CA SER A 237 -17.02 18.03 -13.96
C SER A 237 -17.62 18.11 -15.36
N GLU A 238 -18.23 17.02 -15.80
CA GLU A 238 -19.05 16.94 -17.01
C GLU A 238 -20.54 16.95 -16.63
N GLU A 239 -21.44 17.15 -17.59
CA GLU A 239 -22.88 17.31 -17.35
C GLU A 239 -23.52 16.18 -16.51
N LYS A 240 -22.99 14.95 -16.60
CA LYS A 240 -23.57 13.77 -15.95
C LYS A 240 -22.65 13.08 -14.94
N ARG A 241 -21.39 13.52 -14.84
CA ARG A 241 -20.37 12.83 -14.02
C ARG A 241 -19.21 13.74 -13.67
N HIS A 242 -18.58 13.45 -12.54
CA HIS A 242 -17.28 13.98 -12.17
C HIS A 242 -16.21 12.97 -12.52
N ILE A 243 -15.04 13.44 -12.96
CA ILE A 243 -13.89 12.64 -13.32
C ILE A 243 -12.69 13.15 -12.52
N ALA A 244 -11.97 12.24 -11.87
CA ALA A 244 -10.71 12.52 -11.19
C ALA A 244 -9.62 11.62 -11.79
N SER A 245 -8.47 12.21 -12.11
CA SER A 245 -7.32 11.47 -12.64
C SER A 245 -6.21 11.44 -11.60
N VAL A 246 -5.83 10.24 -11.16
CA VAL A 246 -4.84 10.02 -10.11
C VAL A 246 -3.66 9.27 -10.69
N ARG A 247 -2.45 9.84 -10.57
CA ARG A 247 -1.20 9.14 -10.88
C ARG A 247 -0.78 8.33 -9.68
N PHE A 248 -0.61 7.03 -9.87
CA PHE A 248 0.03 6.11 -8.94
C PHE A 248 1.44 5.79 -9.42
N HIS A 249 2.40 5.73 -8.50
CA HIS A 249 3.75 5.25 -8.78
C HIS A 249 4.39 4.64 -7.54
N GLY A 250 5.41 3.82 -7.74
CA GLY A 250 6.16 3.23 -6.64
C GLY A 250 6.83 1.92 -7.03
N LEU A 251 6.82 0.97 -6.10
CA LEU A 251 7.48 -0.33 -6.25
C LEU A 251 6.48 -1.46 -6.00
N ILE A 252 6.42 -2.42 -6.91
CA ILE A 252 5.55 -3.61 -6.81
C ILE A 252 6.36 -4.88 -7.07
N ARG A 253 5.85 -6.02 -6.62
CA ARG A 253 6.44 -7.34 -6.91
C ARG A 253 5.33 -8.28 -7.36
N GLU A 254 5.44 -8.76 -8.59
CA GLU A 254 4.42 -9.63 -9.22
C GLU A 254 4.77 -11.13 -9.15
N THR A 255 6.01 -11.46 -8.75
CA THR A 255 6.47 -12.84 -8.59
C THR A 255 7.05 -13.02 -7.20
N ALA A 256 6.65 -14.10 -6.53
CA ALA A 256 7.16 -14.44 -5.21
C ALA A 256 8.71 -14.50 -5.23
N ASN A 257 9.34 -13.77 -4.32
CA ASN A 257 10.80 -13.63 -4.19
C ASN A 257 11.54 -12.90 -5.34
N ALA A 258 10.84 -12.34 -6.33
CA ALA A 258 11.48 -11.47 -7.34
C ALA A 258 11.85 -10.09 -6.76
N ALA A 259 12.73 -9.35 -7.45
CA ALA A 259 13.03 -7.98 -7.07
C ALA A 259 11.80 -7.07 -7.28
N PRO A 260 11.56 -6.06 -6.43
CA PRO A 260 10.52 -5.07 -6.70
C PRO A 260 10.83 -4.28 -7.96
N GLU A 261 9.82 -4.08 -8.80
CA GLU A 261 9.88 -3.31 -10.04
C GLU A 261 9.18 -1.97 -9.86
N ALA A 262 9.71 -0.95 -10.52
CA ALA A 262 9.07 0.36 -10.55
C ALA A 262 7.84 0.32 -11.47
N PHE A 263 6.77 0.98 -11.04
CA PHE A 263 5.57 1.15 -11.86
C PHE A 263 5.09 2.60 -11.80
N GLU A 264 4.43 3.04 -12.87
CA GLU A 264 3.74 4.32 -12.96
C GLU A 264 2.49 4.19 -13.83
N GLU A 265 1.34 4.55 -13.28
CA GLU A 265 0.05 4.47 -13.98
C GLU A 265 -0.93 5.56 -13.53
N VAL A 266 -1.88 5.91 -14.39
CA VAL A 266 -2.92 6.89 -14.12
C VAL A 266 -4.26 6.20 -14.13
N TRP A 267 -5.00 6.36 -13.04
CA TRP A 267 -6.37 5.87 -12.93
C TRP A 267 -7.35 7.02 -13.13
N HIS A 268 -8.36 6.77 -13.96
CA HIS A 268 -9.49 7.65 -14.13
C HIS A 268 -10.66 7.13 -13.30
N LEU A 269 -11.00 7.88 -12.26
CA LEU A 269 -12.16 7.60 -11.43
C LEU A 269 -13.33 8.47 -11.88
N VAL A 270 -14.53 7.91 -11.88
CA VAL A 270 -15.75 8.65 -12.18
C VAL A 270 -16.78 8.49 -11.07
N LYS A 271 -17.50 9.58 -10.78
CA LYS A 271 -18.64 9.63 -9.86
C LYS A 271 -19.84 10.19 -10.62
N PRO A 272 -21.01 9.52 -10.61
CA PRO A 272 -22.24 10.08 -11.18
C PRO A 272 -22.60 11.43 -10.54
N ALA A 273 -23.00 12.41 -11.35
CA ALA A 273 -23.39 13.75 -10.85
C ALA A 273 -24.73 13.75 -10.13
N ASP A 274 -25.59 12.76 -10.39
CA ASP A 274 -26.86 12.53 -9.68
C ASP A 274 -26.67 11.97 -8.25
N GLY A 275 -25.42 11.71 -7.85
CA GLY A 275 -25.08 11.15 -6.56
C GLY A 275 -25.52 9.68 -6.41
N SER A 276 -25.94 8.99 -7.46
CA SER A 276 -26.40 7.59 -7.36
C SER A 276 -25.31 6.61 -6.89
N GLY A 277 -24.04 6.99 -6.96
CA GLY A 277 -22.92 6.17 -6.53
C GLY A 277 -21.66 6.95 -6.16
N GLY A 278 -20.68 6.22 -5.62
CA GLY A 278 -19.35 6.74 -5.32
C GLY A 278 -18.41 6.72 -6.53
N TRP A 279 -17.14 7.06 -6.27
CA TRP A 279 -16.06 6.99 -7.24
C TRP A 279 -15.77 5.55 -7.66
N ARG A 280 -15.77 5.28 -8.96
CA ARG A 280 -15.42 3.98 -9.56
C ARG A 280 -14.38 4.14 -10.66
N VAL A 281 -13.51 3.15 -10.81
CA VAL A 281 -12.43 3.14 -11.81
C VAL A 281 -13.05 2.95 -13.20
N ALA A 282 -12.92 3.95 -14.06
CA ALA A 282 -13.40 3.96 -15.44
C ALA A 282 -12.31 3.67 -16.46
N GLY A 283 -11.03 3.81 -16.10
CA GLY A 283 -9.92 3.47 -16.97
C GLY A 283 -8.58 3.50 -16.24
N ILE A 284 -7.62 2.75 -16.75
CA ILE A 284 -6.25 2.66 -16.27
C ILE A 284 -5.33 2.91 -17.45
N GLN A 285 -4.40 3.85 -17.31
CA GLN A 285 -3.39 4.14 -18.32
C GLN A 285 -1.99 3.92 -17.75
N GLN A 286 -1.15 3.18 -18.45
CA GLN A 286 0.26 3.05 -18.11
C GLN A 286 1.04 4.26 -18.64
N LEU A 287 1.97 4.78 -17.84
CA LEU A 287 2.96 5.76 -18.27
C LEU A 287 4.25 5.00 -18.57
N ALA A 288 4.68 5.02 -19.83
CA ALA A 288 5.88 4.33 -20.30
C ALA A 288 7.16 5.15 -20.03
#